data_AF-A0A9E0BUX4-F1
#
_entry.id   AF-A0A9E0BUX4-F1
#
_cell.length_a   1.000
_cell.length_b   1.000
_cell.length_c   1.000
_cell.angle_alpha   90.00
_cell.angle_beta   90.00
_cell.angle_gamma   90.00
#
_symmetry.space_group_name_H-M   'P 1'
#
loop_
_entity.id
_entity.type
_entity.pdbx_description
1 polymer ?
#
loop_
_entity_poly.entity_id
_entity_poly.type
_entity_poly.pdbx_seq_one_letter_code
_entity_poly.pdbx_strand_id
1 'polypeptide(L)' 'RPRTFEGLDIPEVLLSGHHALVRKWRTEQREETTRKQRPDLWARRTANQQPKGD' A
#
# COMPACT_ATOMS: atom_id res chain seq x y z
N ARG A 1 -12.35 11.61 -16.30
CA ARG A 1 -12.31 10.13 -16.17
C ARG A 1 -13.46 9.72 -15.25
N PRO A 2 -14.15 8.60 -15.50
CA PRO A 2 -15.31 8.18 -14.71
C PRO A 2 -14.88 7.67 -13.31
N ARG A 3 -15.77 7.81 -12.32
CA ARG A 3 -15.56 7.33 -10.94
C ARG A 3 -15.70 5.80 -10.80
N THR A 4 -16.48 5.20 -11.69
CA THR A 4 -16.75 3.76 -11.75
C THR A 4 -16.42 3.27 -13.16
N PHE A 5 -15.74 2.15 -13.27
CA PHE A 5 -15.40 1.53 -14.55
C PHE A 5 -15.53 0.02 -14.45
N GLU A 6 -16.28 -0.62 -15.36
CA GLU A 6 -16.55 -2.07 -15.34
C GLU A 6 -17.07 -2.59 -13.98
N GLY A 7 -17.82 -1.76 -13.24
CA GLY A 7 -18.32 -2.09 -11.89
C GLY A 7 -17.29 -1.93 -10.77
N LEU A 8 -16.08 -1.44 -11.07
CA LEU A 8 -15.04 -1.13 -10.10
C LEU A 8 -15.05 0.36 -9.76
N ASP A 9 -15.22 0.66 -8.48
CA ASP A 9 -15.16 2.03 -7.97
C ASP A 9 -13.74 2.45 -7.58
N ILE A 10 -13.45 3.73 -7.78
CA ILE A 10 -12.24 4.34 -7.22
C ILE A 10 -12.36 4.39 -5.69
N PRO A 11 -11.35 3.91 -4.95
CA PRO A 11 -11.32 4.01 -3.49
C PRO A 11 -11.56 5.44 -3.00
N GLU A 12 -12.47 5.62 -2.05
CA GLU A 12 -12.88 6.96 -1.58
C GLU A 12 -11.72 7.79 -1.04
N VAL A 13 -10.73 7.15 -0.41
CA VAL A 13 -9.51 7.80 0.08
C VAL A 13 -8.76 8.55 -1.03
N LEU A 14 -8.79 8.05 -2.27
CA LEU A 14 -8.16 8.68 -3.43
C LEU A 14 -8.94 9.89 -3.95
N LEU A 15 -10.21 10.01 -3.59
CA LEU A 15 -11.10 11.11 -3.96
C LEU A 15 -11.19 12.19 -2.86
N SER A 16 -10.66 11.92 -1.67
CA SER A 16 -10.81 12.75 -0.49
C SER A 16 -10.01 14.06 -0.49
N GLY A 17 -9.00 14.21 -1.36
CA GLY A 17 -8.05 15.34 -1.33
C GLY A 17 -7.09 15.34 -0.12
N HIS A 18 -7.23 14.39 0.82
CA HIS A 18 -6.37 14.31 2.00
C HIS A 18 -5.05 13.59 1.68
N HIS A 19 -4.02 14.37 1.32
CA HIS A 19 -2.73 13.84 0.89
C HIS A 19 -2.05 12.91 1.92
N ALA A 20 -2.25 13.13 3.23
CA ALA A 20 -1.73 12.23 4.27
C ALA A 20 -2.38 10.84 4.20
N LEU A 21 -3.72 10.79 4.05
CA LEU A 21 -4.46 9.53 3.94
C LEU A 21 -4.13 8.80 2.62
N VAL A 22 -4.01 9.55 1.52
CA VAL A 22 -3.59 8.98 0.23
C VAL A 22 -2.19 8.36 0.33
N ARG A 23 -1.24 9.04 0.98
CA ARG A 23 0.11 8.49 1.18
C ARG A 23 0.09 7.21 2.01
N LYS A 24 -0.65 7.21 3.13
CA LYS A 24 -0.82 6.04 3.98
C LYS A 24 -1.39 4.86 3.19
N TRP A 25 -2.51 5.07 2.51
CA TRP A 25 -3.16 4.05 1.69
C TRP A 25 -2.23 3.49 0.60
N ARG A 26 -1.51 4.36 -0.12
CA ARG A 26 -0.56 3.91 -1.15
C ARG A 26 0.58 3.08 -0.56
N THR A 27 1.08 3.42 0.63
CA THR A 27 2.11 2.64 1.32
C THR A 27 1.57 1.25 1.69
N GLU A 28 0.39 1.18 2.29
CA GLU A 28 -0.26 -0.08 2.68
C GLU A 28 -0.49 -0.98 1.45
N GLN A 29 -1.02 -0.43 0.36
CA GLN A 29 -1.26 -1.19 -0.88
C GLN A 29 0.03 -1.71 -1.53
N ARG A 30 1.11 -0.92 -1.47
CA ARG A 30 2.45 -1.36 -1.95
C ARG A 30 2.98 -2.51 -1.10
N GLU A 31 2.84 -2.41 0.21
CA GLU A 31 3.28 -3.45 1.15
C GLU A 31 2.50 -4.74 0.94
N GLU A 32 1.17 -4.65 0.86
CA GLU A 32 0.29 -5.79 0.62
C GLU A 32 0.62 -6.49 -0.71
N THR A 33 0.76 -5.72 -1.79
CA THR A 33 1.12 -6.25 -3.11
C THR A 33 2.49 -6.93 -3.08
N THR A 34 3.47 -6.29 -2.44
CA THR A 34 4.83 -6.84 -2.31
C THR A 34 4.82 -8.12 -1.50
N ARG A 35 4.12 -8.16 -0.36
CA ARG A 35 3.97 -9.35 0.48
C ARG A 35 3.35 -10.52 -0.28
N LYS A 36 2.32 -10.26 -1.10
CA LYS A 36 1.60 -11.28 -1.86
C LYS A 36 2.39 -11.79 -3.07
N GLN A 37 2.99 -10.88 -3.84
CA GLN A 37 3.60 -11.21 -5.14
C GLN A 37 5.11 -11.44 -5.07
N ARG A 38 5.79 -10.86 -4.09
CA ARG A 38 7.26 -10.86 -3.92
C ARG A 38 7.64 -11.15 -2.47
N PRO A 39 7.32 -12.35 -1.95
CA PRO A 39 7.65 -12.73 -0.59
C PRO A 39 9.16 -12.66 -0.29
N ASP A 40 10.00 -12.81 -1.32
CA ASP A 40 11.46 -12.65 -1.25
C ASP A 40 11.87 -11.22 -0.85
N LEU A 41 11.27 -10.21 -1.49
CA LEU A 41 11.52 -8.81 -1.18
C LEU A 41 10.91 -8.43 0.17
N TRP A 42 9.74 -9.00 0.48
CA TRP A 42 9.09 -8.77 1.76
C TRP A 42 9.95 -9.29 2.93
N ALA A 43 10.49 -10.50 2.82
CA ALA A 43 11.37 -11.09 3.84
C ALA A 43 12.64 -10.25 4.07
N ARG A 44 13.25 -9.72 3.01
CA ARG A 44 14.40 -8.79 3.13
C ARG A 44 14.01 -7.50 3.84
N ARG A 45 12.84 -6.95 3.51
CA ARG A 45 12.33 -5.74 4.16
C ARG A 45 12.06 -5.96 5.65
N THR A 46 11.42 -7.06 6.03
CA THR A 46 11.13 -7.36 7.43
C THR A 46 12.40 -7.60 8.23
N ALA A 47 13.38 -8.31 7.67
CA ALA A 47 14.69 -8.50 8.29
C ALA A 47 15.41 -7.16 8.53
N ASN A 48 15.35 -6.23 7.56
CA ASN A 48 15.94 -4.89 7.70
C ASN A 48 15.16 -3.96 8.67
N GLN A 49 13.89 -4.28 8.96
CA GLN A 49 13.05 -3.51 9.88
C GLN A 49 13.10 -4.02 11.33
N GLN A 50 13.74 -5.16 11.58
CA GLN A 50 13.96 -5.61 12.95
C GLN A 50 14.89 -4.61 13.67
N PRO A 51 14.53 -4.12 14.87
CA PRO A 51 15.45 -3.33 15.66
C PRO A 51 16.66 -4.20 15.97
N LYS A 52 17.85 -3.68 15.66
CA LYS A 52 19.10 -4.25 16.17
C LYS A 52 18.98 -4.17 17.70
N GLY A 53 18.91 -5.34 18.35
CA GLY A 53 18.51 -5.48 19.75
C GLY A 53 19.26 -4.56 20.72
N ASP A 54 18.61 -4.28 21.85
CA ASP A 54 19.13 -3.53 23.01
C ASP A 54 20.53 -3.99 23.45
#